data_AF-A0A927SX33-F1
#
_entry.id   AF-A0A927SX33-F1
#
_cell.length_a   1.000
_cell.length_b   1.000
_cell.length_c   1.000
_cell.angle_alpha   90.00
_cell.angle_beta   90.00
_cell.angle_gamma   90.00
#
_symmetry.space_group_name_H-M   'P 1'
#
loop_
_entity.id
_entity.type
_entity.pdbx_description
1 polymer ?
#
loop_
_entity_poly.entity_id
_entity_poly.type
_entity_poly.pdbx_seq_one_letter_code
_entity_poly.pdbx_strand_id
1 'polypeptide(L)'
;MDIRSDRPNILGDLAMLERNVYLLKHLRGKLEKLAVKCSKASVYSNELERPIKPETVKCKIKSVPERPQLDKNNVAFTRSKYLFLGAVGAAAVTVLFFFIVLFKLSFFTKPFATSGFSGKALIIFLGISVFLFAWSYVLRLLELLRYKEELSSWEKVKLQINAQNEQEVLRCQDEEAALNLIYEKELKKYEELKSVYVLREYVKSQLYELAKSKVQNQLYTAERQLAKGYAVAGELPKDIKGMDSMLMLESYVISGRATDIDDAFCVYKQDIASGVVTDDVKALASDREGYREGMKAVVEFMDLADKAVDEAIEGLNPLFDEIIEKSVSFEAQSVNNSVLAIAFAKNYDDTTVAKLSDEVVASNESIIKNLK
;
A
#
# COMPACT_ATOMS: atom_id res chain seq x y z
N MET A 1 -55.31 50.30 27.27
CA MET A 1 -54.71 49.29 28.15
C MET A 1 -55.16 47.95 27.62
N ASP A 2 -54.33 47.36 26.76
CA ASP A 2 -54.59 46.09 26.09
C ASP A 2 -54.37 44.94 27.08
N ILE A 3 -55.44 44.22 27.39
CA ILE A 3 -55.39 42.98 28.17
C ILE A 3 -54.99 41.88 27.19
N ARG A 4 -53.71 41.85 26.81
CA ARG A 4 -53.06 40.75 26.07
C ARG A 4 -51.81 40.33 26.85
N SER A 5 -51.95 39.80 28.07
CA SER A 5 -50.75 39.46 28.89
C SER A 5 -50.67 38.09 29.53
N ASP A 6 -51.63 37.16 29.42
CA ASP A 6 -51.52 35.89 30.20
C ASP A 6 -51.96 34.61 29.48
N ARG A 7 -51.96 34.58 28.14
CA ARG A 7 -52.05 33.28 27.45
C ARG A 7 -50.63 32.74 27.23
N PRO A 8 -50.30 31.52 27.70
CA PRO A 8 -49.02 30.91 27.38
C PRO A 8 -48.82 30.89 25.86
N ASN A 9 -47.60 31.17 25.40
CA ASN A 9 -47.23 31.09 23.99
C ASN A 9 -47.09 29.63 23.58
N ILE A 10 -48.23 28.93 23.53
CA ILE A 10 -48.33 27.48 23.27
C ILE A 10 -47.59 27.11 21.98
N LEU A 11 -47.69 27.94 20.94
CA LEU A 11 -47.02 27.70 19.67
C LEU A 11 -45.50 27.71 19.83
N GLY A 12 -44.94 28.76 20.45
CA GLY A 12 -43.50 28.89 20.65
C GLY A 12 -42.95 27.81 21.59
N ASP A 13 -43.67 27.51 22.67
CA ASP A 13 -43.28 26.46 23.63
C ASP A 13 -43.25 25.07 22.97
N LEU A 14 -44.29 24.69 22.22
CA LEU A 14 -44.30 23.42 21.49
C LEU A 14 -43.24 23.37 20.38
N ALA A 15 -43.04 24.47 19.65
CA ALA A 15 -41.99 24.55 18.64
C ALA A 15 -40.59 24.40 19.24
N MET A 16 -40.32 24.96 20.43
CA MET A 16 -39.07 24.74 21.15
C MET A 16 -38.88 23.28 21.56
N LEU A 17 -39.93 22.59 22.02
CA LEU A 17 -39.86 21.14 22.29
C LEU A 17 -39.52 20.35 21.03
N GLU A 18 -40.09 20.71 19.87
CA GLU A 18 -39.77 20.07 18.59
C GLU A 18 -38.33 20.32 18.15
N ARG A 19 -37.84 21.57 18.26
CA ARG A 19 -36.43 21.93 17.99
C ARG A 19 -35.46 21.09 18.82
N ASN A 20 -35.76 20.93 20.10
CA ASN A 20 -34.98 20.14 21.04
C ASN A 20 -34.93 18.65 20.64
N VAL A 21 -36.06 18.07 20.24
CA VAL A 21 -36.08 16.69 19.73
C VAL A 21 -35.34 16.56 18.39
N TYR A 22 -35.49 17.52 17.48
CA TYR A 22 -34.75 17.56 16.21
C TYR A 22 -33.24 17.57 16.45
N LEU A 23 -32.75 18.41 17.36
CA LEU A 23 -31.33 18.54 17.68
C LEU A 23 -30.73 17.20 18.14
N LEU A 24 -31.41 16.48 19.04
CA LEU A 24 -30.95 15.16 19.51
C LEU A 24 -31.03 14.09 18.42
N LYS A 25 -32.04 14.13 17.54
CA LYS A 25 -32.11 13.24 16.36
C LYS A 25 -30.94 13.48 15.40
N HIS A 26 -30.62 14.75 15.16
CA HIS A 26 -29.52 15.14 14.28
C HIS A 26 -28.17 14.69 14.86
N LEU A 27 -27.92 14.96 16.15
CA LEU A 27 -26.75 14.51 16.89
C LEU A 27 -26.57 12.99 16.82
N ARG A 28 -27.62 12.24 17.15
CA ARG A 28 -27.60 10.77 17.06
C ARG A 28 -27.26 10.29 15.65
N GLY A 29 -27.86 10.89 14.62
CA GLY A 29 -27.62 10.54 13.23
C GLY A 29 -26.18 10.81 12.77
N LYS A 30 -25.58 11.93 13.20
CA LYS A 30 -24.16 12.21 12.91
C LYS A 30 -23.22 11.24 13.64
N LEU A 31 -23.47 10.92 14.91
CA LEU A 31 -22.71 9.91 15.66
C LEU A 31 -22.77 8.52 14.99
N GLU A 32 -23.95 8.11 14.50
CA GLU A 32 -24.12 6.85 13.77
C GLU A 32 -23.30 6.82 12.47
N LYS A 33 -23.33 7.90 11.68
CA LYS A 33 -22.52 8.00 10.46
C LYS A 33 -21.02 7.91 10.76
N LEU A 34 -20.56 8.53 11.84
CA LEU A 34 -19.15 8.46 12.27
C LEU A 34 -18.75 7.07 12.76
N ALA A 35 -19.60 6.40 13.54
CA ALA A 35 -19.38 5.01 13.93
C ALA A 35 -19.24 4.09 12.71
N VAL A 36 -20.12 4.23 11.72
CA VAL A 36 -20.05 3.46 10.47
C VAL A 36 -18.79 3.81 9.67
N LYS A 37 -18.36 5.08 9.64
CA LYS A 37 -17.13 5.50 8.95
C LYS A 37 -15.90 4.85 9.58
N CYS A 38 -15.75 4.90 10.91
CA CYS A 38 -14.63 4.30 11.64
C CYS A 38 -14.63 2.77 11.53
N SER A 39 -15.79 2.11 11.64
CA SER A 39 -15.85 0.65 11.48
C SER A 39 -15.40 0.21 10.08
N LYS A 40 -15.70 0.99 9.04
CA LYS A 40 -15.20 0.77 7.67
C LYS A 40 -13.74 1.16 7.48
N ALA A 41 -13.18 2.09 8.24
CA ALA A 41 -11.77 2.49 8.16
C ALA A 41 -10.82 1.32 8.50
N SER A 42 -11.28 0.33 9.28
CA SER A 42 -10.60 -0.96 9.46
C SER A 42 -10.28 -1.69 8.14
N VAL A 43 -11.04 -1.43 7.08
CA VAL A 43 -10.87 -2.00 5.72
C VAL A 43 -9.89 -1.18 4.88
N TYR A 44 -9.69 0.11 5.18
CA TYR A 44 -8.90 1.06 4.38
C TYR A 44 -7.47 1.30 4.90
N SER A 45 -6.89 0.33 5.60
CA SER A 45 -5.47 0.30 6.03
C SER A 45 -4.40 0.54 4.93
N ASN A 46 -4.81 0.86 3.70
CA ASN A 46 -3.96 1.11 2.55
C ASN A 46 -3.25 2.48 2.59
N GLU A 47 -3.56 3.36 3.55
CA GLU A 47 -2.83 4.63 3.73
C GLU A 47 -1.42 4.43 4.31
N LEU A 48 -1.16 3.30 4.96
CA LEU A 48 0.20 2.92 5.35
C LEU A 48 0.93 2.40 4.11
N GLU A 49 2.00 3.10 3.71
CA GLU A 49 2.89 2.68 2.63
C GLU A 49 3.56 1.36 3.01
N ARG A 50 3.27 0.31 2.23
CA ARG A 50 3.92 -0.99 2.41
C ARG A 50 5.39 -0.87 2.01
N PRO A 51 6.34 -1.42 2.79
CA PRO A 51 7.74 -1.46 2.38
C PRO A 51 7.88 -2.15 1.01
N ILE A 52 8.75 -1.60 0.17
CA ILE A 52 8.99 -2.09 -1.19
C ILE A 52 9.98 -3.25 -1.11
N LYS A 53 9.66 -4.36 -1.78
CA LYS A 53 10.57 -5.50 -1.85
C LYS A 53 11.86 -5.08 -2.58
N PRO A 54 13.05 -5.33 -2.02
CA PRO A 54 14.31 -4.98 -2.66
C PRO A 54 14.49 -5.72 -3.99
N GLU A 55 15.12 -5.07 -4.96
CA GLU A 55 15.51 -5.69 -6.22
C GLU A 55 16.63 -6.71 -6.00
N THR A 56 16.71 -7.73 -6.86
CA THR A 56 17.77 -8.74 -6.82
C THR A 56 19.15 -8.12 -7.06
N VAL A 57 20.12 -8.44 -6.21
CA VAL A 57 21.50 -7.95 -6.32
C VAL A 57 22.15 -8.51 -7.60
N LYS A 58 22.68 -7.63 -8.45
CA LYS A 58 23.35 -8.04 -9.71
C LYS A 58 24.82 -8.38 -9.47
N CYS A 59 25.17 -9.66 -9.59
CA CYS A 59 26.56 -10.12 -9.46
C CYS A 59 27.41 -9.82 -10.70
N LYS A 60 28.65 -9.36 -10.47
CA LYS A 60 29.62 -9.10 -11.53
C LYS A 60 30.50 -10.34 -11.77
N ILE A 61 29.93 -11.35 -12.41
CA ILE A 61 30.65 -12.58 -12.76
C ILE A 61 31.58 -12.31 -13.96
N LYS A 62 32.86 -12.68 -13.84
CA LYS A 62 33.84 -12.60 -14.94
C LYS A 62 33.79 -13.87 -15.79
N SER A 63 33.90 -13.74 -17.11
CA SER A 63 34.01 -14.89 -18.00
C SER A 63 35.40 -15.52 -17.93
N VAL A 64 35.46 -16.85 -17.95
CA VAL A 64 36.72 -17.59 -18.09
C VAL A 64 37.16 -17.51 -19.55
N PRO A 65 38.43 -17.15 -19.84
CA PRO A 65 38.93 -17.12 -21.21
C PRO A 65 38.89 -18.51 -21.83
N GLU A 66 38.72 -18.59 -23.15
CA GLU A 66 38.69 -19.85 -23.86
C GLU A 66 39.97 -20.65 -23.66
N ARG A 67 39.85 -21.97 -23.61
CA ARG A 67 40.99 -22.86 -23.44
C ARG A 67 41.91 -22.73 -24.67
N PRO A 68 43.22 -22.53 -24.50
CA PRO A 68 44.16 -22.52 -25.62
C PRO A 68 44.05 -23.85 -26.37
N GLN A 69 43.89 -23.76 -27.69
CA GLN A 69 43.84 -24.94 -28.56
C GLN A 69 45.17 -25.11 -29.27
N LEU A 70 45.57 -26.37 -29.48
CA LEU A 70 46.70 -26.68 -30.35
C LEU A 70 46.31 -26.29 -31.77
N ASP A 71 46.80 -25.13 -32.23
CA ASP A 71 46.52 -24.64 -33.57
C ASP A 71 47.25 -25.50 -34.60
N LYS A 72 46.48 -26.37 -35.27
CA LYS A 72 46.97 -27.22 -36.35
C LYS A 72 47.44 -26.42 -37.57
N ASN A 73 47.07 -25.15 -37.66
CA ASN A 73 47.46 -24.22 -38.72
C ASN A 73 48.64 -23.33 -38.31
N ASN A 74 49.21 -23.52 -37.11
CA ASN A 74 50.38 -22.78 -36.67
C ASN A 74 51.54 -22.98 -37.65
N VAL A 75 52.27 -21.90 -37.92
CA VAL A 75 53.38 -21.85 -38.87
C VAL A 75 54.46 -22.86 -38.49
N ALA A 76 54.70 -23.10 -37.21
CA ALA A 76 55.69 -24.07 -36.74
C ALA A 76 55.23 -25.53 -36.96
N PHE A 77 53.96 -25.87 -36.71
CA PHE A 77 53.41 -27.21 -36.93
C PHE A 77 53.40 -27.53 -38.43
N THR A 78 52.99 -26.55 -39.23
CA THR A 78 52.98 -26.61 -40.69
C THR A 78 54.40 -26.75 -41.25
N ARG A 79 55.37 -25.97 -40.74
CA ARG A 79 56.79 -26.12 -41.09
C ARG A 79 57.36 -27.47 -40.67
N SER A 80 57.01 -27.99 -39.49
CA SER A 80 57.43 -29.33 -39.06
C SER A 80 56.89 -30.41 -40.02
N LYS A 81 55.64 -30.29 -40.47
CA LYS A 81 55.02 -31.20 -41.43
C LYS A 81 55.75 -31.16 -42.78
N TYR A 82 56.09 -29.98 -43.29
CA TYR A 82 56.87 -29.84 -44.52
C TYR A 82 58.29 -30.36 -44.39
N LEU A 83 58.96 -30.14 -43.25
CA LEU A 83 60.29 -30.68 -42.97
C LEU A 83 60.28 -32.22 -42.88
N PHE A 84 59.27 -32.80 -42.25
CA PHE A 84 59.07 -34.25 -42.21
C PHE A 84 58.80 -34.82 -43.61
N LEU A 85 57.91 -34.19 -44.39
CA LEU A 85 57.67 -34.58 -45.79
C LEU A 85 58.94 -34.45 -46.64
N GLY A 86 59.74 -33.39 -46.43
CA GLY A 86 61.04 -33.21 -47.06
C GLY A 86 62.04 -34.30 -46.68
N ALA A 87 62.06 -34.75 -45.42
CA ALA A 87 62.89 -35.86 -44.96
C ALA A 87 62.46 -37.19 -45.60
N VAL A 88 61.16 -37.46 -45.69
CA VAL A 88 60.61 -38.65 -46.38
C VAL A 88 60.93 -38.61 -47.87
N GLY A 89 60.79 -37.44 -48.51
CA GLY A 89 61.18 -37.24 -49.91
C GLY A 89 62.66 -37.47 -50.14
N ALA A 90 63.53 -36.91 -49.30
CA ALA A 90 64.98 -37.12 -49.36
C ALA A 90 65.35 -38.60 -49.15
N ALA A 91 64.70 -39.29 -48.21
CA ALA A 91 64.90 -40.73 -47.98
C ALA A 91 64.44 -41.57 -49.19
N ALA A 92 63.28 -41.26 -49.79
CA ALA A 92 62.79 -41.91 -50.98
C ALA A 92 63.74 -41.72 -52.18
N VAL A 93 64.25 -40.50 -52.39
CA VAL A 93 65.28 -40.23 -53.41
C VAL A 93 66.55 -41.02 -53.10
N THR A 94 66.98 -41.11 -51.84
CA THR A 94 68.18 -41.87 -51.45
C THR A 94 68.01 -43.36 -51.76
N VAL A 95 66.84 -43.94 -51.48
CA VAL A 95 66.49 -45.33 -51.81
C VAL A 95 66.46 -45.53 -53.33
N LEU A 96 65.84 -44.61 -54.07
CA LEU A 96 65.74 -44.68 -55.53
C LEU A 96 67.13 -44.54 -56.18
N PHE A 97 67.98 -43.66 -55.66
CA PHE A 97 69.38 -43.50 -56.07
C PHE A 97 70.20 -44.74 -55.73
N PHE A 98 69.97 -45.37 -54.57
CA PHE A 98 70.56 -46.64 -54.20
C PHE A 98 70.19 -47.76 -55.18
N PHE A 99 68.90 -47.86 -55.56
CA PHE A 99 68.45 -48.80 -56.59
C PHE A 99 69.03 -48.51 -57.97
N ILE A 100 69.13 -47.24 -58.40
CA ILE A 100 69.77 -46.86 -59.67
C ILE A 100 71.25 -47.23 -59.68
N VAL A 101 71.96 -46.99 -58.57
CA VAL A 101 73.37 -47.37 -58.41
C VAL A 101 73.52 -48.89 -58.46
N LEU A 102 72.62 -49.65 -57.81
CA LEU A 102 72.58 -51.11 -57.91
C LEU A 102 72.28 -51.61 -59.33
N PHE A 103 71.41 -50.92 -60.08
CA PHE A 103 71.06 -51.33 -61.45
C PHE A 103 72.17 -51.02 -62.47
N LYS A 104 72.87 -49.88 -62.30
CA LYS A 104 74.02 -49.52 -63.15
C LYS A 104 75.26 -50.36 -62.84
N LEU A 105 75.41 -50.84 -61.60
CA LEU A 105 76.44 -51.78 -61.18
C LEU A 105 75.88 -53.21 -61.27
N SER A 106 75.71 -53.71 -62.48
CA SER A 106 75.47 -55.14 -62.69
C SER A 106 76.55 -55.95 -61.95
N PHE A 107 76.14 -56.84 -61.04
CA PHE A 107 76.97 -57.78 -60.27
C PHE A 107 77.96 -57.20 -59.23
N PHE A 108 77.84 -57.72 -58.00
CA PHE A 108 78.74 -57.58 -56.86
C PHE A 108 80.22 -57.72 -57.26
N THR A 109 80.99 -56.62 -57.37
CA THR A 109 82.48 -56.72 -57.36
C THR A 109 83.27 -55.51 -56.85
N LYS A 110 82.68 -54.36 -56.44
CA LYS A 110 83.49 -53.27 -55.82
C LYS A 110 82.83 -52.59 -54.62
N PRO A 111 83.58 -52.30 -53.54
CA PRO A 111 83.06 -51.58 -52.39
C PRO A 111 82.60 -50.17 -52.78
N PHE A 112 81.42 -49.80 -52.27
CA PHE A 112 80.69 -48.55 -52.51
C PHE A 112 81.55 -47.26 -52.39
N ALA A 113 82.67 -47.33 -51.67
CA ALA A 113 83.60 -46.24 -51.42
C ALA A 113 84.40 -45.73 -52.65
N THR A 114 84.41 -46.44 -53.79
CA THR A 114 85.25 -46.08 -54.96
C THR A 114 84.48 -45.50 -56.16
N SER A 115 83.18 -45.23 -56.03
CA SER A 115 82.39 -44.55 -57.08
C SER A 115 82.40 -43.03 -56.89
N GLY A 116 83.26 -42.33 -57.65
CA GLY A 116 83.73 -40.95 -57.42
C GLY A 116 82.71 -39.80 -57.39
N PHE A 117 81.40 -40.04 -57.52
CA PHE A 117 80.35 -39.01 -57.43
C PHE A 117 79.07 -39.51 -56.74
N SER A 118 78.65 -40.74 -57.04
CA SER A 118 77.43 -41.35 -56.49
C SER A 118 77.49 -41.63 -54.99
N GLY A 119 78.64 -42.08 -54.45
CA GLY A 119 78.78 -42.37 -53.02
C GLY A 119 78.73 -41.11 -52.14
N LYS A 120 79.34 -40.01 -52.59
CA LYS A 120 79.35 -38.73 -51.86
C LYS A 120 77.96 -38.08 -51.83
N ALA A 121 77.23 -38.12 -52.95
CA ALA A 121 75.86 -37.62 -53.02
C ALA A 121 74.95 -38.37 -52.04
N LEU A 122 75.07 -39.71 -51.99
CA LEU A 122 74.25 -40.54 -51.10
C LEU A 122 74.48 -40.22 -49.61
N ILE A 123 75.73 -39.99 -49.19
CA ILE A 123 76.07 -39.57 -47.82
C ILE A 123 75.48 -38.19 -47.50
N ILE A 124 75.55 -37.24 -48.44
CA ILE A 124 74.99 -35.89 -48.25
C ILE A 124 73.46 -35.95 -48.11
N PHE A 125 72.77 -36.71 -48.97
CA PHE A 125 71.31 -36.87 -48.88
C PHE A 125 70.89 -37.56 -47.58
N LEU A 126 71.66 -38.54 -47.11
CA LEU A 126 71.41 -39.23 -45.84
C LEU A 126 71.61 -38.27 -44.66
N GLY A 127 72.68 -37.46 -44.67
CA GLY A 127 72.90 -36.41 -43.67
C GLY A 127 71.79 -35.35 -43.64
N ILE A 128 71.34 -34.89 -44.81
CA ILE A 128 70.21 -33.95 -44.93
C ILE A 128 68.91 -34.58 -44.39
N SER A 129 68.64 -35.85 -44.72
CA SER A 129 67.42 -36.54 -44.26
C SER A 129 67.36 -36.67 -42.73
N VAL A 130 68.48 -37.03 -42.09
CA VAL A 130 68.59 -37.13 -40.63
C VAL A 130 68.46 -35.75 -40.00
N PHE A 131 69.10 -34.73 -40.57
CA PHE A 131 68.99 -33.35 -40.08
C PHE A 131 67.55 -32.82 -40.16
N LEU A 132 66.87 -33.01 -41.28
CA LEU A 132 65.48 -32.58 -41.47
C LEU A 132 64.53 -33.32 -40.51
N PHE A 133 64.76 -34.61 -40.27
CA PHE A 133 63.98 -35.40 -39.32
C PHE A 133 64.19 -34.93 -37.88
N ALA A 134 65.45 -34.77 -37.46
CA ALA A 134 65.80 -34.28 -36.14
C ALA A 134 65.25 -32.86 -35.90
N TRP A 135 65.37 -31.96 -36.89
CA TRP A 135 64.85 -30.60 -36.80
C TRP A 135 63.31 -30.55 -36.77
N SER A 136 62.63 -31.39 -37.56
CA SER A 136 61.17 -31.55 -37.48
C SER A 136 60.72 -32.02 -36.10
N TYR A 137 61.46 -32.93 -35.48
CA TYR A 137 61.17 -33.44 -34.15
C TYR A 137 61.38 -32.37 -33.07
N VAL A 138 62.47 -31.61 -33.15
CA VAL A 138 62.76 -30.47 -32.27
C VAL A 138 61.66 -29.41 -32.34
N LEU A 139 61.18 -29.06 -33.54
CA LEU A 139 60.09 -28.09 -33.70
C LEU A 139 58.78 -28.56 -33.05
N ARG A 140 58.42 -29.84 -33.20
CA ARG A 140 57.23 -30.42 -32.54
C ARG A 140 57.38 -30.43 -31.01
N LEU A 141 58.58 -30.72 -30.51
CA LEU A 141 58.86 -30.66 -29.06
C LEU A 141 58.74 -29.23 -28.52
N LEU A 142 59.27 -28.23 -29.23
CA LEU A 142 59.16 -26.82 -28.84
C LEU A 142 57.70 -26.35 -28.82
N GLU A 143 56.89 -26.74 -29.80
CA GLU A 143 55.45 -26.44 -29.82
C GLU A 143 54.70 -27.10 -28.66
N LEU A 144 55.02 -28.36 -28.35
CA LEU A 144 54.45 -29.06 -27.20
C LEU A 144 54.83 -28.41 -25.87
N LEU A 145 56.08 -27.97 -25.72
CA LEU A 145 56.54 -27.26 -24.52
C LEU A 145 55.84 -25.91 -24.37
N ARG A 146 55.74 -25.13 -25.44
CA ARG A 146 55.03 -23.84 -25.44
C ARG A 146 53.55 -24.02 -25.13
N TYR A 147 52.88 -24.98 -25.75
CA TYR A 147 51.49 -25.30 -25.45
C TYR A 147 51.29 -25.73 -23.99
N LYS A 148 52.23 -26.49 -23.42
CA LYS A 148 52.20 -26.87 -22.01
C LYS A 148 52.31 -25.66 -21.07
N GLU A 149 53.16 -24.70 -21.42
CA GLU A 149 53.31 -23.44 -20.67
C GLU A 149 52.05 -22.56 -20.77
N GLU A 150 51.52 -22.39 -21.98
CA GLU A 150 50.27 -21.67 -22.23
C GLU A 150 49.09 -22.33 -21.49
N LEU A 151 48.98 -23.66 -21.52
CA LEU A 151 47.95 -24.39 -20.76
C LEU A 151 48.10 -24.19 -19.24
N SER A 152 49.33 -24.23 -18.70
CA SER A 152 49.57 -24.00 -17.27
C SER A 152 49.22 -22.56 -16.84
N SER A 153 49.54 -21.57 -17.68
CA SER A 153 49.14 -20.18 -17.42
C SER A 153 47.62 -20.02 -17.47
N TRP A 154 46.93 -20.65 -18.43
CA TRP A 154 45.48 -20.63 -18.56
C TRP A 154 44.80 -21.30 -17.36
N GLU A 155 45.30 -22.43 -16.87
CA GLU A 155 44.78 -23.09 -15.67
C GLU A 155 44.88 -22.18 -14.44
N LYS A 156 45.99 -21.45 -14.26
CA LYS A 156 46.14 -20.47 -13.18
C LYS A 156 45.14 -19.33 -13.29
N VAL A 157 44.98 -18.75 -14.48
CA VAL A 157 44.01 -17.66 -14.73
C VAL A 157 42.58 -18.15 -14.51
N LYS A 158 42.24 -19.34 -14.99
CA LYS A 158 40.94 -19.96 -14.76
C LYS A 158 40.67 -20.15 -13.27
N LEU A 159 41.64 -20.67 -12.52
CA LEU A 159 41.47 -20.90 -11.07
C LEU A 159 41.29 -19.58 -10.31
N GLN A 160 42.04 -18.54 -10.67
CA GLN A 160 41.87 -17.20 -10.10
C GLN A 160 40.50 -16.59 -10.43
N ILE A 161 40.03 -16.69 -11.68
CA ILE A 161 38.71 -16.17 -12.09
C ILE A 161 37.59 -16.94 -11.39
N ASN A 162 37.69 -18.26 -11.31
CA ASN A 162 36.71 -19.08 -10.60
C ASN A 162 36.65 -18.73 -9.11
N ALA A 163 37.80 -18.61 -8.44
CA ALA A 163 37.85 -18.21 -7.03
C ALA A 163 37.27 -16.80 -6.81
N GLN A 164 37.55 -15.84 -7.71
CA GLN A 164 36.95 -14.51 -7.66
C GLN A 164 35.43 -14.55 -7.86
N ASN A 165 34.96 -15.34 -8.83
CA ASN A 165 33.53 -15.50 -9.09
C ASN A 165 32.80 -16.17 -7.92
N GLU A 166 33.40 -17.18 -7.28
CA GLU A 166 32.85 -17.82 -6.09
C GLU A 166 32.72 -16.81 -4.94
N GLN A 167 33.77 -16.01 -4.68
CA GLN A 167 33.71 -14.94 -3.68
C GLN A 167 32.67 -13.88 -4.01
N GLU A 168 32.55 -13.49 -5.28
CA GLU A 168 31.56 -12.50 -5.72
C GLU A 168 30.13 -13.01 -5.53
N VAL A 169 29.87 -14.28 -5.88
CA VAL A 169 28.56 -14.93 -5.68
C VAL A 169 28.23 -15.00 -4.19
N LEU A 170 29.17 -15.39 -3.34
CA LEU A 170 28.97 -15.41 -1.89
C LEU A 170 28.65 -14.00 -1.37
N ARG A 171 29.40 -12.97 -1.80
CA ARG A 171 29.14 -11.59 -1.38
C ARG A 171 27.75 -11.11 -1.80
N CYS A 172 27.33 -11.40 -3.03
CA CYS A 172 25.97 -11.09 -3.47
C CYS A 172 24.90 -11.78 -2.63
N GLN A 173 25.11 -13.06 -2.31
CA GLN A 173 24.17 -13.83 -1.50
C GLN A 173 24.07 -13.25 -0.08
N ASP A 174 25.19 -12.85 0.50
CA ASP A 174 25.24 -12.20 1.82
C ASP A 174 24.55 -10.81 1.78
N GLU A 175 24.80 -10.01 0.75
CA GLU A 175 24.15 -8.71 0.53
C GLU A 175 22.63 -8.87 0.33
N GLU A 176 22.20 -9.84 -0.49
CA GLU A 176 20.80 -10.15 -0.72
C GLU A 176 20.11 -10.66 0.55
N ALA A 177 20.76 -11.54 1.31
CA ALA A 177 20.26 -12.02 2.61
C ALA A 177 20.11 -10.88 3.62
N ALA A 178 21.08 -9.95 3.68
CA ALA A 178 21.01 -8.79 4.56
C ALA A 178 19.88 -7.83 4.18
N LEU A 179 19.69 -7.55 2.88
CA LEU A 179 18.58 -6.72 2.38
C LEU A 179 17.22 -7.36 2.66
N ASN A 180 17.09 -8.67 2.42
CA ASN A 180 15.86 -9.40 2.73
C ASN A 180 15.55 -9.40 4.23
N LEU A 181 16.57 -9.55 5.09
CA LEU A 181 16.40 -9.47 6.55
C LEU A 181 15.91 -8.09 7.00
N ILE A 182 16.41 -7.00 6.40
CA ILE A 182 15.93 -5.64 6.68
C ILE A 182 14.47 -5.49 6.23
N TYR A 183 14.17 -5.91 5.01
CA TYR A 183 12.81 -5.86 4.46
C TYR A 183 11.81 -6.66 5.32
N GLU A 184 12.16 -7.85 5.79
CA GLU A 184 11.31 -8.65 6.68
C GLU A 184 11.05 -7.97 8.02
N LYS A 185 12.07 -7.32 8.61
CA LYS A 185 11.91 -6.54 9.85
C LYS A 185 10.98 -5.34 9.64
N GLU A 186 11.14 -4.63 8.53
CA GLU A 186 10.27 -3.50 8.19
C GLU A 186 8.85 -3.94 7.89
N LEU A 187 8.66 -5.05 7.17
CA LEU A 187 7.36 -5.63 6.89
C LEU A 187 6.65 -6.05 8.18
N LYS A 188 7.35 -6.69 9.11
CA LYS A 188 6.79 -7.04 10.41
C LYS A 188 6.34 -5.80 11.19
N LYS A 189 7.18 -4.77 11.23
CA LYS A 189 6.84 -3.48 11.88
C LYS A 189 5.64 -2.81 11.20
N TYR A 190 5.56 -2.88 9.87
CA TYR A 190 4.41 -2.39 9.10
C TYR A 190 3.13 -3.15 9.48
N GLU A 191 3.18 -4.48 9.56
CA GLU A 191 2.04 -5.31 9.95
C GLU A 191 1.57 -5.03 11.40
N GLU A 192 2.51 -4.83 12.32
CA GLU A 192 2.23 -4.42 13.71
C GLU A 192 1.58 -3.03 13.78
N LEU A 193 2.10 -2.05 13.04
CA LEU A 193 1.50 -0.70 12.98
C LEU A 193 0.12 -0.72 12.35
N LYS A 194 -0.05 -1.51 11.29
CA LYS A 194 -1.33 -1.70 10.60
C LYS A 194 -2.36 -2.32 11.53
N SER A 195 -2.01 -3.36 12.28
CA SER A 195 -2.96 -3.99 13.22
C SER A 195 -3.37 -3.01 14.32
N VAL A 196 -2.43 -2.24 14.87
CA VAL A 196 -2.71 -1.22 15.89
C VAL A 196 -3.61 -0.11 15.36
N TYR A 197 -3.36 0.39 14.14
CA TYR A 197 -4.23 1.38 13.49
C TYR A 197 -5.68 0.87 13.37
N VAL A 198 -5.84 -0.38 12.90
CA VAL A 198 -7.17 -1.01 12.80
C VAL A 198 -7.86 -1.11 14.15
N LEU A 199 -7.13 -1.47 15.22
CA LEU A 199 -7.68 -1.53 16.57
C LEU A 199 -8.09 -0.15 17.09
N ARG A 200 -7.31 0.91 16.80
CA ARG A 200 -7.67 2.29 17.17
C ARG A 200 -8.97 2.74 16.51
N GLU A 201 -9.12 2.52 15.21
CA GLU A 201 -10.36 2.84 14.47
C GLU A 201 -11.56 2.02 14.97
N TYR A 202 -11.33 0.75 15.31
CA TYR A 202 -12.36 -0.07 15.95
C TYR A 202 -12.80 0.51 17.31
N VAL A 203 -11.86 0.86 18.18
CA VAL A 203 -12.18 1.49 19.48
C VAL A 203 -12.92 2.81 19.28
N LYS A 204 -12.47 3.65 18.35
CA LYS A 204 -13.13 4.92 18.02
C LYS A 204 -14.57 4.69 17.57
N SER A 205 -14.82 3.67 16.74
CA SER A 205 -16.18 3.26 16.37
C SER A 205 -17.02 2.84 17.58
N GLN A 206 -16.47 2.07 18.51
CA GLN A 206 -17.19 1.66 19.74
C GLN A 206 -17.53 2.87 20.62
N LEU A 207 -16.63 3.85 20.72
CA LEU A 207 -16.86 5.07 21.49
C LEU A 207 -17.99 5.93 20.89
N TYR A 208 -18.06 6.05 19.56
CA TYR A 208 -19.20 6.70 18.90
C TYR A 208 -20.51 5.93 19.13
N GLU A 209 -20.50 4.59 19.12
CA GLU A 209 -21.68 3.77 19.44
C GLU A 209 -22.16 3.99 20.89
N LEU A 210 -21.24 4.06 21.85
CA LEU A 210 -21.57 4.35 23.24
C LEU A 210 -22.16 5.76 23.41
N ALA A 211 -21.56 6.77 22.79
CA ALA A 211 -22.09 8.14 22.78
C ALA A 211 -23.47 8.19 22.13
N LYS A 212 -23.66 7.53 20.99
CA LYS A 212 -24.96 7.39 20.32
C LYS A 212 -26.00 6.77 21.25
N SER A 213 -25.66 5.72 21.98
CA SER A 213 -26.56 5.07 22.94
C SER A 213 -26.97 6.00 24.08
N LYS A 214 -26.04 6.83 24.59
CA LYS A 214 -26.34 7.84 25.62
C LYS A 214 -27.29 8.92 25.09
N VAL A 215 -27.02 9.46 23.91
CA VAL A 215 -27.91 10.43 23.23
C VAL A 215 -29.28 9.81 22.95
N GLN A 216 -29.36 8.54 22.55
CA GLN A 216 -30.63 7.85 22.31
C GLN A 216 -31.50 7.75 23.57
N ASN A 217 -30.91 7.58 24.75
CA ASN A 217 -31.66 7.60 26.01
C ASN A 217 -32.23 8.99 26.30
N GLN A 218 -31.45 10.06 26.09
CA GLN A 218 -31.95 11.43 26.27
C GLN A 218 -32.99 11.82 25.22
N LEU A 219 -32.83 11.36 23.98
CA LEU A 219 -33.82 11.53 22.91
C LEU A 219 -35.16 10.89 23.29
N TYR A 220 -35.15 9.67 23.84
CA TYR A 220 -36.39 9.02 24.30
C TYR A 220 -37.09 9.84 25.39
N THR A 221 -36.33 10.40 26.34
CA THR A 221 -36.86 11.30 27.38
C THR A 221 -37.46 12.56 26.76
N ALA A 222 -36.75 13.20 25.82
CA ALA A 222 -37.19 14.39 25.11
C ALA A 222 -38.45 14.15 24.27
N GLU A 223 -38.56 13.03 23.57
CA GLU A 223 -39.77 12.64 22.81
C GLU A 223 -40.96 12.43 23.74
N ARG A 224 -40.75 11.80 24.91
CA ARG A 224 -41.80 11.64 25.92
C ARG A 224 -42.25 12.98 26.50
N GLN A 225 -41.32 13.91 26.68
CA GLN A 225 -41.59 15.27 27.12
C GLN A 225 -42.38 16.05 26.06
N LEU A 226 -41.99 15.99 24.79
CA LEU A 226 -42.73 16.56 23.67
C LEU A 226 -44.18 16.04 23.63
N ALA A 227 -44.37 14.73 23.76
CA ALA A 227 -45.71 14.13 23.82
C ALA A 227 -46.55 14.65 24.99
N LYS A 228 -45.94 14.92 26.16
CA LYS A 228 -46.62 15.56 27.29
C LYS A 228 -46.97 17.02 27.00
N GLY A 229 -46.07 17.78 26.37
CA GLY A 229 -46.33 19.16 25.96
C GLY A 229 -47.56 19.22 25.06
N TYR A 230 -47.62 18.35 24.05
CA TYR A 230 -48.77 18.20 23.17
C TYR A 230 -50.07 17.84 23.92
N ALA A 231 -50.01 16.98 24.94
CA ALA A 231 -51.18 16.62 25.73
C ALA A 231 -51.68 17.76 26.64
N VAL A 232 -50.79 18.62 27.12
CA VAL A 232 -51.12 19.77 27.97
C VAL A 232 -51.69 20.94 27.15
N ALA A 233 -51.20 21.15 25.93
CA ALA A 233 -51.61 22.23 25.05
C ALA A 233 -53.09 22.21 24.58
N GLY A 234 -53.84 21.12 24.83
CA GLY A 234 -55.25 21.01 24.45
C GLY A 234 -55.48 20.57 22.99
N GLU A 235 -56.70 20.76 22.47
CA GLU A 235 -57.06 20.37 21.10
C GLU A 235 -56.36 21.24 20.05
N LEU A 236 -55.15 20.82 19.65
CA LEU A 236 -54.58 21.22 18.37
C LEU A 236 -55.46 20.69 17.22
N PRO A 237 -55.56 21.40 16.09
CA PRO A 237 -56.22 20.88 14.89
C PRO A 237 -55.79 19.44 14.59
N LYS A 238 -56.76 18.54 14.38
CA LYS A 238 -56.56 17.07 14.28
C LYS A 238 -55.60 16.61 13.17
N ASP A 239 -55.28 17.52 12.25
CA ASP A 239 -54.43 17.33 11.07
C ASP A 239 -52.93 17.66 11.32
N ILE A 240 -52.57 18.15 12.51
CA ILE A 240 -51.21 18.55 12.92
C ILE A 240 -50.46 17.32 13.47
N LYS A 241 -50.42 16.22 12.71
CA LYS A 241 -49.90 14.92 13.19
C LYS A 241 -48.70 14.45 12.40
N GLY A 242 -47.54 14.98 12.77
CA GLY A 242 -46.24 14.52 12.33
C GLY A 242 -45.27 15.61 12.75
N MET A 243 -44.10 15.24 13.28
CA MET A 243 -43.06 16.24 13.52
C MET A 243 -42.95 17.15 12.29
N ASP A 244 -42.80 18.45 12.54
CA ASP A 244 -42.69 19.53 11.56
C ASP A 244 -43.98 20.31 11.31
N SER A 245 -44.89 20.35 12.28
CA SER A 245 -45.98 21.31 12.24
C SER A 245 -45.74 22.50 13.17
N MET A 246 -45.35 22.34 14.44
CA MET A 246 -45.25 23.53 15.30
C MET A 246 -44.06 24.41 14.96
N LEU A 247 -42.91 23.81 14.67
CA LEU A 247 -41.73 24.53 14.17
C LEU A 247 -42.04 25.30 12.88
N MET A 248 -42.75 24.67 11.94
CA MET A 248 -43.11 25.28 10.67
C MET A 248 -44.15 26.38 10.87
N LEU A 249 -45.21 26.14 11.66
CA LEU A 249 -46.26 27.11 11.95
C LEU A 249 -45.73 28.33 12.69
N GLU A 250 -44.82 28.14 13.65
CA GLU A 250 -44.16 29.23 14.36
C GLU A 250 -43.38 30.14 13.40
N SER A 251 -42.77 29.59 12.35
CA SER A 251 -42.04 30.38 11.35
C SER A 251 -42.93 31.38 10.60
N TYR A 252 -44.19 31.04 10.34
CA TYR A 252 -45.16 31.95 9.70
C TYR A 252 -45.57 33.09 10.63
N VAL A 253 -45.69 32.80 11.93
CA VAL A 253 -45.99 33.83 12.93
C VAL A 253 -44.80 34.76 13.13
N ILE A 254 -43.58 34.23 13.25
CA ILE A 254 -42.35 35.03 13.40
C ILE A 254 -42.10 35.91 12.17
N SER A 255 -42.37 35.41 10.97
CA SER A 255 -42.21 36.18 9.72
C SER A 255 -43.32 37.20 9.48
N GLY A 256 -44.35 37.23 10.31
CA GLY A 256 -45.52 38.11 10.15
C GLY A 256 -46.45 37.71 9.01
N ARG A 257 -46.29 36.50 8.46
CA ARG A 257 -47.17 35.93 7.41
C ARG A 257 -48.48 35.39 7.98
N ALA A 258 -48.53 35.15 9.30
CA ALA A 258 -49.72 34.72 10.00
C ALA A 258 -49.86 35.45 11.34
N THR A 259 -51.10 35.67 11.81
CA THR A 259 -51.37 36.34 13.09
C THR A 259 -51.56 35.40 14.28
N ASP A 260 -51.95 34.15 14.03
CA ASP A 260 -52.18 33.12 15.03
C ASP A 260 -51.96 31.70 14.46
N ILE A 261 -52.22 30.67 15.26
CA ILE A 261 -51.98 29.26 14.91
C ILE A 261 -52.89 28.79 13.76
N ASP A 262 -54.15 29.22 13.75
CA ASP A 262 -55.12 28.78 12.73
C ASP A 262 -54.81 29.42 11.37
N ASP A 263 -54.43 30.69 11.39
CA ASP A 263 -53.96 31.43 10.21
C ASP A 263 -52.65 30.83 9.68
N ALA A 264 -51.68 30.55 10.56
CA ALA A 264 -50.43 29.89 10.19
C ALA A 264 -50.69 28.52 9.55
N PHE A 265 -51.68 27.78 10.04
CA PHE A 265 -52.05 26.48 9.50
C PHE A 265 -52.69 26.58 8.11
N CYS A 266 -53.49 27.62 7.86
CA CYS A 266 -54.05 27.89 6.54
C CYS A 266 -52.95 28.24 5.53
N VAL A 267 -52.04 29.14 5.90
CA VAL A 267 -50.90 29.53 5.05
C VAL A 267 -50.02 28.33 4.76
N TYR A 268 -49.69 27.52 5.77
CA TYR A 268 -48.90 26.30 5.60
C TYR A 268 -49.52 25.32 4.60
N LYS A 269 -50.82 25.02 4.72
CA LYS A 269 -51.51 24.12 3.77
C LYS A 269 -51.49 24.65 2.34
N GLN A 270 -51.64 25.96 2.17
CA GLN A 270 -51.59 26.60 0.85
C GLN A 270 -50.17 26.53 0.26
N ASP A 271 -49.15 26.85 1.05
CA ASP A 271 -47.75 26.83 0.61
C ASP A 271 -47.32 25.41 0.21
N ILE A 272 -47.72 24.37 0.95
CA ILE A 272 -47.49 22.97 0.56
C ILE A 272 -48.16 22.66 -0.78
N ALA A 273 -49.44 23.01 -0.93
CA ALA A 273 -50.20 22.73 -2.14
C ALA A 273 -49.60 23.42 -3.38
N SER A 274 -48.95 24.57 -3.18
CA SER A 274 -48.23 25.31 -4.22
C SER A 274 -46.78 24.86 -4.45
N GLY A 275 -46.25 23.95 -3.62
CA GLY A 275 -44.88 23.45 -3.71
C GLY A 275 -43.80 24.42 -3.21
N VAL A 276 -44.20 25.51 -2.54
CA VAL A 276 -43.27 26.52 -1.99
C VAL A 276 -42.53 25.99 -0.76
N VAL A 277 -43.16 25.08 -0.03
CA VAL A 277 -42.62 24.44 1.18
C VAL A 277 -42.90 22.94 1.18
N THR A 278 -42.18 22.19 2.01
CA THR A 278 -42.35 20.74 2.17
C THR A 278 -42.80 20.41 3.59
N ASP A 279 -43.61 19.35 3.72
CA ASP A 279 -43.98 18.71 4.97
C ASP A 279 -42.98 17.63 5.43
N ASP A 280 -41.92 17.38 4.65
CA ASP A 280 -40.87 16.41 4.97
C ASP A 280 -39.55 17.11 5.31
N VAL A 281 -39.15 17.09 6.59
CA VAL A 281 -37.84 17.61 7.01
C VAL A 281 -36.66 16.94 6.30
N LYS A 282 -36.79 15.70 5.80
CA LYS A 282 -35.69 15.11 5.01
C LYS A 282 -35.52 15.83 3.68
N ALA A 283 -36.61 16.23 3.03
CA ALA A 283 -36.55 17.05 1.82
C ALA A 283 -35.95 18.42 2.15
N LEU A 284 -36.37 19.03 3.26
CA LEU A 284 -35.80 20.30 3.75
C LEU A 284 -34.29 20.18 4.03
N ALA A 285 -33.85 19.08 4.65
CA ALA A 285 -32.45 18.82 4.95
C ALA A 285 -31.61 18.56 3.69
N SER A 286 -32.24 18.08 2.60
CA SER A 286 -31.57 17.74 1.35
C SER A 286 -31.46 18.92 0.40
N ASP A 287 -32.40 19.87 0.44
CA ASP A 287 -32.42 21.07 -0.40
C ASP A 287 -32.77 22.33 0.40
N ARG A 288 -31.88 22.74 1.31
CA ARG A 288 -32.09 23.92 2.16
C ARG A 288 -32.25 25.21 1.35
N GLU A 289 -31.59 25.31 0.21
CA GLU A 289 -31.62 26.52 -0.61
C GLU A 289 -32.95 26.66 -1.34
N GLY A 290 -33.49 25.56 -1.89
CA GLY A 290 -34.81 25.55 -2.54
C GLY A 290 -35.95 25.98 -1.61
N TYR A 291 -35.81 25.76 -0.30
CA TYR A 291 -36.81 26.14 0.70
C TYR A 291 -36.43 27.36 1.55
N ARG A 292 -35.29 28.03 1.28
CA ARG A 292 -34.80 29.14 2.14
C ARG A 292 -35.76 30.32 2.18
N GLU A 293 -36.40 30.68 1.06
CA GLU A 293 -37.35 31.79 1.03
C GLU A 293 -38.69 31.43 1.70
N GLY A 294 -39.21 30.23 1.47
CA GLY A 294 -40.48 29.76 2.04
C GLY A 294 -40.41 29.40 3.53
N MET A 295 -39.25 28.93 4.01
CA MET A 295 -39.04 28.37 5.35
C MET A 295 -37.80 28.94 6.05
N LYS A 296 -37.50 30.23 5.87
CA LYS A 296 -36.26 30.88 6.35
C LYS A 296 -35.91 30.57 7.81
N ALA A 297 -36.83 30.77 8.74
CA ALA A 297 -36.55 30.60 10.17
C ALA A 297 -36.23 29.12 10.52
N VAL A 298 -36.82 28.18 9.79
CA VAL A 298 -36.57 26.74 9.99
C VAL A 298 -35.21 26.36 9.43
N VAL A 299 -34.85 26.86 8.24
CA VAL A 299 -33.51 26.66 7.66
C VAL A 299 -32.43 27.25 8.57
N GLU A 300 -32.62 28.48 9.08
CA GLU A 300 -31.68 29.10 10.04
C GLU A 300 -31.51 28.27 11.31
N PHE A 301 -32.60 27.70 11.84
CA PHE A 301 -32.53 26.78 12.96
C PHE A 301 -31.73 25.50 12.63
N MET A 302 -31.95 24.90 11.45
CA MET A 302 -31.20 23.71 11.04
C MET A 302 -29.70 23.99 10.91
N ASP A 303 -29.33 25.17 10.39
CA ASP A 303 -27.93 25.60 10.27
C ASP A 303 -27.30 25.79 11.67
N LEU A 304 -28.03 26.36 12.63
CA LEU A 304 -27.59 26.46 14.02
C LEU A 304 -27.47 25.10 14.71
N ALA A 305 -28.42 24.19 14.46
CA ALA A 305 -28.40 22.84 14.99
C ALA A 305 -27.21 22.04 14.45
N ASP A 306 -26.89 22.17 13.16
CA ASP A 306 -25.71 21.55 12.55
C ASP A 306 -24.44 21.98 13.27
N LYS A 307 -24.28 23.29 13.48
CA LYS A 307 -23.12 23.89 14.17
C LYS A 307 -22.99 23.38 15.61
N ALA A 308 -24.08 23.42 16.39
CA ALA A 308 -24.07 22.95 17.77
C ALA A 308 -23.72 21.46 17.87
N VAL A 309 -24.21 20.65 16.92
CA VAL A 309 -23.88 19.22 16.87
C VAL A 309 -22.43 18.98 16.46
N ASP A 310 -21.89 19.73 15.50
CA ASP A 310 -20.49 19.61 15.10
C ASP A 310 -19.55 19.99 16.24
N GLU A 311 -19.82 21.11 16.94
CA GLU A 311 -19.08 21.52 18.14
C GLU A 311 -19.13 20.44 19.24
N ALA A 312 -20.30 19.83 19.46
CA ALA A 312 -20.45 18.77 20.44
C ALA A 312 -19.63 17.53 20.08
N ILE A 313 -19.66 17.11 18.81
CA ILE A 313 -18.90 15.96 18.30
C ILE A 313 -17.40 16.22 18.33
N GLU A 314 -16.94 17.43 17.95
CA GLU A 314 -15.53 17.80 18.03
C GLU A 314 -15.01 17.71 19.46
N GLY A 315 -15.83 18.10 20.44
CA GLY A 315 -15.54 17.96 21.87
C GLY A 315 -15.34 16.51 22.35
N LEU A 316 -15.74 15.49 21.59
CA LEU A 316 -15.47 14.08 21.92
C LEU A 316 -14.04 13.65 21.57
N ASN A 317 -13.40 14.27 20.57
CA ASN A 317 -12.14 13.78 20.02
C ASN A 317 -11.01 13.69 21.07
N PRO A 318 -10.77 14.72 21.92
CA PRO A 318 -9.71 14.64 22.92
C PRO A 318 -9.93 13.50 23.93
N LEU A 319 -11.18 13.28 24.34
CA LEU A 319 -11.53 12.18 25.23
C LEU A 319 -11.32 10.83 24.56
N PHE A 320 -11.73 10.71 23.29
CA PHE A 320 -11.60 9.46 22.55
C PHE A 320 -10.14 9.09 22.36
N ASP A 321 -9.28 10.06 22.03
CA ASP A 321 -7.84 9.84 21.91
C ASP A 321 -7.24 9.31 23.23
N GLU A 322 -7.59 9.91 24.37
CA GLU A 322 -7.15 9.43 25.69
C GLU A 322 -7.63 8.01 26.01
N ILE A 323 -8.90 7.69 25.70
CA ILE A 323 -9.45 6.34 25.93
C ILE A 323 -8.79 5.32 25.01
N ILE A 324 -8.58 5.66 23.74
CA ILE A 324 -7.93 4.80 22.75
C ILE A 324 -6.52 4.44 23.21
N GLU A 325 -5.73 5.42 23.66
CA GLU A 325 -4.36 5.19 24.15
C GLU A 325 -4.32 4.22 25.33
N LYS A 326 -5.30 4.28 26.23
CA LYS A 326 -5.38 3.39 27.40
C LYS A 326 -5.96 2.02 27.08
N SER A 327 -6.80 1.93 26.05
CA SER A 327 -7.57 0.73 25.74
C SER A 327 -6.90 -0.15 24.70
N VAL A 328 -6.02 0.39 23.85
CA VAL A 328 -5.31 -0.36 22.80
C VAL A 328 -3.89 -0.69 23.27
N SER A 329 -3.58 -1.99 23.39
CA SER A 329 -2.23 -2.44 23.69
C SER A 329 -1.45 -2.72 22.40
N PHE A 330 -0.32 -2.03 22.22
CA PHE A 330 0.60 -2.30 21.12
C PHE A 330 1.21 -3.70 21.24
N GLU A 331 1.71 -4.05 22.43
CA GLU A 331 2.39 -5.32 22.70
C GLU A 331 1.45 -6.51 22.56
N ALA A 332 0.22 -6.40 23.10
CA ALA A 332 -0.75 -7.49 23.08
C ALA A 332 -1.67 -7.49 21.84
N GLN A 333 -1.51 -6.52 20.92
CA GLN A 333 -2.34 -6.31 19.72
C GLN A 333 -3.84 -6.54 19.98
N SER A 334 -4.33 -5.95 21.08
CA SER A 334 -5.67 -6.22 21.57
C SER A 334 -6.29 -4.98 22.21
N VAL A 335 -7.62 -5.03 22.36
CA VAL A 335 -8.41 -3.99 23.00
C VAL A 335 -8.86 -4.47 24.38
N ASN A 336 -8.60 -3.66 25.39
CA ASN A 336 -9.14 -3.86 26.73
C ASN A 336 -10.52 -3.21 26.83
N ASN A 337 -11.56 -3.99 26.52
CA ASN A 337 -12.95 -3.52 26.54
C ASN A 337 -13.40 -3.03 27.94
N SER A 338 -12.83 -3.58 29.02
CA SER A 338 -13.14 -3.14 30.38
C SER A 338 -12.60 -1.73 30.65
N VAL A 339 -11.37 -1.44 30.23
CA VAL A 339 -10.77 -0.10 30.33
C VAL A 339 -11.54 0.90 29.49
N LEU A 340 -11.90 0.52 28.26
CA LEU A 340 -12.73 1.34 27.37
C LEU A 340 -14.05 1.73 28.05
N ALA A 341 -14.80 0.73 28.53
CA ALA A 341 -16.10 0.96 29.14
C ALA A 341 -16.02 1.82 30.41
N ILE A 342 -15.06 1.56 31.29
CA ILE A 342 -14.86 2.31 32.54
C ILE A 342 -14.43 3.75 32.24
N ALA A 343 -13.46 3.94 31.34
CA ALA A 343 -12.95 5.27 31.02
C ALA A 343 -14.02 6.13 30.33
N PHE A 344 -14.78 5.54 29.40
CA PHE A 344 -15.93 6.21 28.79
C PHE A 344 -16.97 6.60 29.85
N ALA A 345 -17.40 5.65 30.69
CA ALA A 345 -18.41 5.91 31.71
C ALA A 345 -18.00 7.01 32.70
N LYS A 346 -16.71 7.08 33.04
CA LYS A 346 -16.17 8.07 33.99
C LYS A 346 -16.17 9.49 33.43
N ASN A 347 -15.85 9.64 32.15
CA ASN A 347 -15.53 10.94 31.57
C ASN A 347 -16.61 11.46 30.60
N TYR A 348 -17.56 10.62 30.19
CA TYR A 348 -18.59 11.01 29.22
C TYR A 348 -19.44 12.17 29.71
N ASP A 349 -19.80 12.19 30.99
CA ASP A 349 -20.72 13.19 31.55
C ASP A 349 -20.11 14.62 31.52
N ASP A 350 -18.78 14.74 31.40
CA ASP A 350 -18.08 16.03 31.27
C ASP A 350 -18.04 16.56 29.82
N THR A 351 -18.44 15.74 28.85
CA THR A 351 -18.37 16.08 27.42
C THR A 351 -19.42 17.10 27.00
N THR A 352 -19.13 17.83 25.93
CA THR A 352 -20.10 18.75 25.30
C THR A 352 -21.35 18.01 24.81
N VAL A 353 -21.23 16.76 24.37
CA VAL A 353 -22.38 15.91 23.97
C VAL A 353 -23.31 15.62 25.14
N ALA A 354 -22.75 15.25 26.30
CA ALA A 354 -23.54 15.01 27.51
C ALA A 354 -24.26 16.30 27.95
N LYS A 355 -23.52 17.41 28.06
CA LYS A 355 -24.07 18.72 28.42
C LYS A 355 -25.21 19.15 27.51
N LEU A 356 -25.01 19.09 26.19
CA LEU A 356 -26.03 19.43 25.20
C LEU A 356 -27.29 18.56 25.37
N SER A 357 -27.12 17.27 25.62
CA SER A 357 -28.23 16.35 25.78
C SER A 357 -29.02 16.59 27.07
N ASP A 358 -28.31 16.90 28.16
CA ASP A 358 -28.91 17.19 29.46
C ASP A 358 -29.61 18.57 29.46
N GLU A 359 -29.01 19.58 28.81
CA GLU A 359 -29.61 20.91 28.62
C GLU A 359 -30.93 20.82 27.86
N VAL A 360 -31.00 20.00 26.80
CA VAL A 360 -32.25 19.75 26.06
C VAL A 360 -33.34 19.18 26.98
N VAL A 361 -33.01 18.15 27.76
CA VAL A 361 -33.97 17.51 28.67
C VAL A 361 -34.42 18.47 29.75
N ALA A 362 -33.51 19.25 30.34
CA ALA A 362 -33.83 20.26 31.35
C ALA A 362 -34.69 21.40 30.78
N SER A 363 -34.36 21.88 29.57
CA SER A 363 -35.12 22.89 28.83
C SER A 363 -36.56 22.42 28.60
N ASN A 364 -36.75 21.20 28.11
CA ASN A 364 -38.06 20.60 27.91
C ASN A 364 -38.88 20.51 29.20
N GLU A 365 -38.27 20.15 30.33
CA GLU A 365 -38.98 20.12 31.62
C GLU A 365 -39.46 21.50 32.04
N SER A 366 -38.66 22.54 31.82
CA SER A 366 -39.02 23.92 32.10
C SER A 366 -40.21 24.36 31.24
N ILE A 367 -40.15 24.10 29.93
CA ILE A 367 -41.22 24.44 28.98
C ILE A 367 -42.54 23.75 29.37
N ILE A 368 -42.51 22.46 29.70
CA ILE A 368 -43.72 21.72 30.11
C ILE A 368 -44.32 22.26 31.41
N LYS A 369 -43.49 22.77 32.34
CA LYS A 369 -43.99 23.43 33.55
C LYS A 369 -44.70 24.74 33.22
N ASN A 370 -44.23 25.49 32.24
CA ASN A 370 -44.85 26.75 31.79
C ASN A 370 -46.15 26.53 31.01
N LEU A 371 -46.29 25.37 30.34
CA LEU A 371 -47.52 24.99 29.63
C LEU A 371 -48.67 24.59 30.57
N LYS A 372 -48.39 24.23 31.82
CA LYS A 372 -49.39 23.86 32.84
C LYS A 372 -49.87 25.07 33.62
#